data_AF-A0A7W7RWS1-F1
#
_entry.id   AF-A0A7W7RWS1-F1
#
_cell.length_a   1.000
_cell.length_b   1.000
_cell.length_c   1.000
_cell.angle_alpha   90.00
_cell.angle_beta   90.00
_cell.angle_gamma   90.00
#
_symmetry.space_group_name_H-M   'P 1'
#
loop_
_entity.id
_entity.type
_entity.pdbx_description
1 polymer ?
#
loop_
_entity_poly.entity_id
_entity_poly.type
_entity_poly.pdbx_seq_one_letter_code
_entity_poly.pdbx_strand_id
1 'polypeptide(L)' 'MTTVHPRRPARRYGPEEDPAVAETDAVLEALSHREPLPTSDVAVRLLSALIDDVDQRCSSVSITPST' A
#
# COMPACT_ATOMS: atom_id res chain seq x y z
N MET A 1 -50.07 -10.85 -23.00
CA MET A 1 -48.70 -11.31 -23.29
C MET A 1 -47.74 -10.41 -22.53
N THR A 2 -47.17 -10.89 -21.42
CA THR A 2 -46.25 -10.11 -20.58
C THR A 2 -44.82 -10.43 -20.99
N THR A 3 -44.13 -9.42 -21.53
CA THR A 3 -42.75 -9.52 -21.97
C THR A 3 -41.85 -9.62 -20.74
N VAL A 4 -41.26 -10.80 -20.51
CA VAL A 4 -40.29 -11.02 -19.43
C VAL A 4 -38.96 -10.42 -19.86
N HIS A 5 -38.54 -9.34 -19.19
CA HIS A 5 -37.22 -8.77 -19.42
C HIS A 5 -36.12 -9.72 -18.88
N PRO A 6 -35.07 -10.00 -19.67
CA PRO A 6 -33.97 -10.82 -19.19
C PRO A 6 -33.27 -10.12 -18.03
N ARG A 7 -33.15 -10.83 -16.90
CA ARG A 7 -32.42 -10.36 -15.72
C ARG A 7 -30.99 -10.01 -16.14
N ARG A 8 -30.63 -8.75 -15.92
CA ARG A 8 -29.26 -8.22 -15.99
C ARG A 8 -28.31 -9.22 -15.29
N PRO A 9 -27.20 -9.64 -15.90
CA PRO A 9 -26.24 -10.47 -15.20
C PRO A 9 -25.75 -9.68 -13.99
N ALA A 10 -25.98 -10.22 -12.80
CA ALA A 10 -25.38 -9.72 -11.58
C ALA A 10 -23.87 -9.70 -11.82
N ARG A 11 -23.25 -8.52 -11.76
CA ARG A 11 -21.80 -8.41 -11.73
C ARG A 11 -21.35 -9.28 -10.56
N ARG A 12 -20.68 -10.40 -10.87
CA ARG A 12 -20.05 -11.22 -9.85
C ARG A 12 -18.99 -10.36 -9.19
N TYR A 13 -19.27 -9.89 -7.98
CA TYR A 13 -18.25 -9.42 -7.06
C TYR A 13 -17.66 -10.69 -6.42
N GLY A 14 -16.68 -11.28 -7.10
CA GLY A 14 -15.83 -12.35 -6.58
C GLY A 14 -14.47 -11.76 -6.19
N PRO A 15 -13.68 -12.45 -5.35
CA PRO A 15 -12.34 -12.02 -4.96
C PRO A 15 -11.36 -12.33 -6.09
N GLU A 16 -11.59 -11.74 -7.26
CA GLU A 16 -10.53 -11.56 -8.24
C GLU A 16 -9.75 -10.37 -7.71
N GLU A 17 -8.83 -10.62 -6.77
CA GLU A 17 -7.87 -9.60 -6.33
C GLU A 17 -7.14 -9.13 -7.58
N ASP A 18 -7.33 -7.86 -7.93
CA ASP A 18 -6.68 -7.26 -9.08
C ASP A 18 -5.17 -7.46 -8.91
N PRO A 19 -4.47 -8.11 -9.86
CA PRO A 19 -3.06 -8.40 -9.72
C PRO A 19 -2.24 -7.13 -9.48
N ALA A 20 -2.69 -5.97 -9.97
CA ALA A 20 -2.04 -4.69 -9.71
C ALA A 20 -2.18 -4.22 -8.25
N VAL A 21 -3.30 -4.55 -7.60
CA VAL A 21 -3.51 -4.27 -6.17
C VAL A 21 -2.63 -5.18 -5.32
N ALA A 22 -2.56 -6.48 -5.65
CA ALA A 22 -1.69 -7.43 -4.95
C ALA A 22 -0.20 -7.05 -5.08
N GLU A 23 0.24 -6.59 -6.25
CA GLU A 23 1.60 -6.08 -6.46
C GLU A 23 1.87 -4.83 -5.61
N THR A 24 0.91 -3.91 -5.56
CA THR A 24 1.02 -2.69 -4.73
C THR A 24 1.11 -3.04 -3.25
N ASP A 25 0.26 -3.95 -2.76
CA ASP A 25 0.26 -4.40 -1.37
C ASP A 25 1.59 -5.06 -0.99
N ALA A 26 2.18 -5.87 -1.88
CA ALA A 26 3.51 -6.45 -1.65
C ALA A 26 4.61 -5.39 -1.55
N VAL A 27 4.55 -4.32 -2.36
CA VAL A 27 5.49 -3.19 -2.26
C VAL A 27 5.29 -2.45 -0.93
N LEU A 28 4.05 -2.20 -0.51
CA LEU A 28 3.75 -1.56 0.76
C LEU A 28 4.21 -2.41 1.95
N GLU A 29 4.02 -3.72 1.89
CA GLU A 29 4.49 -4.67 2.91
C GLU A 29 6.01 -4.64 3.03
N ALA A 30 6.74 -4.73 1.91
CA ALA A 30 8.20 -4.63 1.90
C ALA A 30 8.71 -3.29 2.46
N LEU A 31 8.05 -2.17 2.12
CA LEU A 31 8.38 -0.87 2.71
C LEU A 31 8.14 -0.82 4.23
N SER A 32 7.07 -1.46 4.71
CA SER A 32 6.78 -1.54 6.16
C SER A 32 7.85 -2.31 6.93
N HIS A 33 8.45 -3.32 6.30
CA HIS A 33 9.55 -4.10 6.84
C HIS A 33 10.93 -3.47 6.61
N ARG A 34 10.98 -2.30 5.93
CA ARG A 34 12.23 -1.63 5.52
C ARG A 34 13.12 -2.52 4.66
N GLU A 35 12.50 -3.40 3.88
CA GLU A 35 13.23 -4.26 2.97
C GLU A 35 13.77 -3.46 1.78
N PRO A 36 15.02 -3.72 1.35
CA PRO A 36 15.57 -3.08 0.18
C PRO A 36 14.85 -3.57 -1.08
N LEU A 37 14.02 -2.70 -1.65
CA LEU A 37 13.33 -2.96 -2.91
C LEU A 37 14.20 -2.53 -4.10
N PRO A 38 14.62 -3.44 -5.00
CA PRO A 38 15.32 -3.08 -6.22
C PRO A 38 14.33 -2.50 -7.23
N THR A 39 13.97 -1.23 -7.07
CA THR A 39 12.99 -0.54 -7.92
C THR A 39 13.56 0.71 -8.57
N SER A 40 13.25 0.89 -9.86
CA SER A 40 13.50 2.14 -10.57
C SER A 40 12.38 3.17 -10.39
N ASP A 41 11.30 2.79 -9.70
CA ASP A 41 10.16 3.67 -9.46
C ASP A 41 10.53 4.81 -8.49
N VAL A 42 10.39 6.04 -8.98
CA VAL A 42 10.70 7.25 -8.22
C VAL A 42 9.77 7.42 -7.02
N ALA A 43 8.49 7.05 -7.14
CA ALA A 43 7.53 7.18 -6.05
C ALA A 43 7.88 6.25 -4.89
N VAL A 44 8.26 5.01 -5.18
CA VAL A 44 8.68 4.04 -4.15
C VAL A 44 9.95 4.51 -3.45
N ARG A 45 10.94 5.03 -4.20
CA ARG A 45 12.18 5.59 -3.63
C ARG A 45 11.93 6.80 -2.72
N LEU A 46 11.03 7.70 -3.13
CA LEU A 46 10.64 8.84 -2.31
C LEU A 46 9.93 8.39 -1.02
N LEU A 47 9.07 7.37 -1.11
CA LEU A 47 8.39 6.83 0.05
C LEU A 47 9.36 6.15 1.03
N SER A 48 10.33 5.37 0.54
CA SER A 48 11.41 4.82 1.39
C SER A 48 12.19 5.92 2.11
N ALA A 49 12.62 6.97 1.40
CA ALA A 49 13.37 8.07 2.00
C ALA A 49 12.56 8.83 3.06
N LEU A 50 11.24 8.98 2.86
CA LEU A 50 10.35 9.59 3.83
C LEU A 50 10.21 8.74 5.10
N ILE A 51 10.10 7.41 4.96
CA ILE A 51 10.05 6.48 6.09
C ILE A 51 11.33 6.62 6.93
N ASP A 52 12.49 6.67 6.28
CA ASP A 52 13.79 6.81 6.95
C ASP A 52 13.95 8.17 7.65
N ASP A 53 13.47 9.27 7.05
CA ASP A 53 13.48 10.61 7.68
C ASP A 53 12.61 10.64 8.93
N VAL A 54 11.40 10.11 8.85
CA VAL A 54 10.48 10.06 10.00
C VAL A 54 11.06 9.20 11.12
N ASP A 55 11.67 8.06 10.81
CA ASP A 55 12.32 7.20 11.81
C ASP A 55 13.48 7.91 12.51
N GLN A 56 14.34 8.59 11.76
CA GLN A 56 15.44 9.40 12.32
C GLN A 56 14.92 10.51 13.23
N ARG A 57 13.84 11.19 12.85
CA ARG A 57 13.22 12.24 13.67
C ARG A 57 12.64 11.68 14.95
N CYS A 58 11.99 10.52 14.90
CA CYS A 58 11.49 9.81 16.09
C CYS A 58 12.63 9.36 17.01
N SER A 59 13.76 8.92 16.46
CA SER A 59 14.95 8.52 17.22
C SER A 59 15.70 9.70 17.83
N SER A 60 15.72 10.85 17.15
CA SER A 60 16.41 12.07 17.58
C SER A 60 15.71 12.80 18.72
N VAL A 61 14.46 12.43 19.04
CA VAL A 61 13.75 12.92 20.23
C VAL A 61 14.19 12.09 21.44
N SER A 62 15.46 12.22 21.84
CA SER A 62 15.88 11.87 23.19
C SER A 62 15.32 12.94 24.13
N ILE A 63 14.12 12.70 24.66
CA ILE A 63 13.61 13.43 25.81
C ILE A 63 14.55 13.05 26.96
N THR A 64 15.59 13.86 27.20
CA THR A 64 16.12 13.93 28.56
C THR A 64 14.99 14.54 29.38
N PRO A 65 14.35 13.79 30.31
CA PRO A 65 13.43 14.43 31.22
C PRO A 65 14.24 15.47 32.00
N SER A 66 13.97 16.76 31.77
CA SER A 66 14.48 17.81 32.64
C SER A 66 13.93 17.54 34.03
N THR A 67 14.83 17.25 34.97
CA THR A 67 14.60 17.10 36.41
C THR A 67 13.91 18.31 37.02
#